data_AF-A0A1J5WFW0-F1
#
_entry.id   AF-A0A1J5WFW0-F1
#
_cell.length_a   1.000
_cell.length_b   1.000
_cell.length_c   1.000
_cell.angle_alpha   90.00
_cell.angle_beta   90.00
_cell.angle_gamma   90.00
#
_symmetry.space_group_name_H-M   'P 1'
#
loop_
_entity.id
_entity.type
_entity.pdbx_description
1 polymer ?
#
loop_
_entity_poly.entity_id
_entity_poly.type
_entity_poly.pdbx_seq_one_letter_code
_entity_poly.pdbx_strand_id
1 'polypeptide(L)'
;METGMAETLKLGNTFFMFTDRNLFLVPEREYKLIRQLREKEHTFLERRCIPGMTDCGGRVITCIVCIEEPSPEDTISPLCRDVHYVICKKCMEKESKTAVECPFCQEKKSDNKAFQEEILDAVLSRMPHQTLPSLEIGPNMSVETLMRLPRENKVSLNNLCLSDAFFFKLLSKTVLEVTNSITLFAHDNSLDCCLEEIDARTNKPTSIHIGEYTGEEMKQIYENIETMPKNNIQAIAKEIHAVENGICVLLKLLDGADGYIPDLLLESPKEECIKEILGTESNLSWVGKVKRLKLTGCAIQILPKI
;
A
#
# COMPACT_ATOMS: atom_id res chain seq x y z
N MET A 1 13.89 8.74 -6.61
CA MET A 1 12.72 7.87 -6.53
C MET A 1 11.51 8.74 -6.79
N GLU A 2 10.83 8.52 -7.91
CA GLU A 2 9.59 9.22 -8.25
C GLU A 2 8.46 8.70 -7.34
N THR A 3 8.30 9.33 -6.18
CA THR A 3 7.29 8.99 -5.17
C THR A 3 5.91 9.59 -5.48
N GLY A 4 5.50 9.61 -6.75
CA GLY A 4 4.30 10.37 -7.19
C GLY A 4 3.20 9.59 -7.90
N MET A 5 3.46 8.37 -8.36
CA MET A 5 2.44 7.54 -9.00
C MET A 5 2.03 6.46 -8.01
N ALA A 6 0.75 6.42 -7.65
CA ALA A 6 0.21 5.29 -6.90
C ALA A 6 0.57 3.99 -7.66
N GLU A 7 1.26 3.06 -6.98
CA GLU A 7 1.59 1.74 -7.52
C GLU A 7 0.35 1.13 -8.15
N THR A 8 0.42 0.81 -9.44
CA THR A 8 -0.73 0.32 -10.18
C THR A 8 -0.79 -1.19 -10.04
N LEU A 9 -1.68 -1.67 -9.16
CA LEU A 9 -1.90 -3.10 -8.93
C LEU A 9 -2.99 -3.57 -9.87
N LYS A 10 -2.58 -4.16 -10.99
CA LYS A 10 -3.44 -4.54 -12.10
C LYS A 10 -3.32 -6.02 -12.40
N LEU A 11 -4.43 -6.66 -12.76
CA LEU A 11 -4.48 -8.02 -13.28
C LEU A 11 -5.48 -8.08 -14.43
N GLY A 12 -5.01 -8.35 -15.64
CA GLY A 12 -5.84 -8.32 -16.84
C GLY A 12 -6.53 -6.96 -17.02
N ASN A 13 -7.85 -6.90 -16.86
CA ASN A 13 -8.62 -5.65 -16.93
C ASN A 13 -9.16 -5.19 -15.56
N THR A 14 -8.64 -5.76 -14.48
CA THR A 14 -9.04 -5.47 -13.10
C THR A 14 -7.95 -4.72 -12.36
N PHE A 15 -8.34 -3.70 -11.60
CA PHE A 15 -7.45 -2.91 -10.78
C PHE A 15 -7.79 -3.12 -9.30
N PHE A 16 -6.77 -3.37 -8.48
CA PHE A 16 -6.90 -3.55 -7.04
C PHE A 16 -6.63 -2.23 -6.35
N MET A 17 -7.65 -1.68 -5.70
CA MET A 17 -7.56 -0.43 -4.96
C MET A 17 -7.74 -0.70 -3.47
N PHE A 18 -6.65 -0.59 -2.73
CA PHE A 18 -6.64 -0.71 -1.28
C PHE A 18 -6.94 0.65 -0.67
N THR A 19 -7.91 0.69 0.24
CA THR A 19 -8.17 1.84 1.11
C THR A 19 -7.88 1.44 2.55
N ASP A 20 -8.15 2.35 3.49
CA ASP A 20 -8.01 2.07 4.92
C ASP A 20 -8.83 0.83 5.36
N ARG A 21 -10.04 0.67 4.82
CA ARG A 21 -11.03 -0.31 5.33
C ARG A 21 -11.42 -1.39 4.34
N ASN A 22 -11.21 -1.17 3.05
CA ASN A 22 -11.74 -2.04 2.01
C ASN A 22 -10.71 -2.26 0.90
N LEU A 23 -10.79 -3.43 0.28
CA LEU A 23 -10.20 -3.71 -1.01
C LEU A 23 -11.30 -3.58 -2.08
N PHE A 24 -11.10 -2.74 -3.07
CA PHE A 24 -11.97 -2.64 -4.24
C PHE A 24 -11.33 -3.28 -5.47
N LEU A 25 -12.10 -4.09 -6.18
CA LEU A 25 -11.72 -4.60 -7.50
C LEU A 25 -12.49 -3.80 -8.53
N VAL A 26 -11.75 -3.07 -9.34
CA VAL A 26 -12.30 -2.05 -10.23
C VAL A 26 -12.06 -2.48 -11.67
N PRO A 27 -13.11 -2.61 -12.51
CA PRO A 27 -12.93 -2.84 -13.94
C PRO A 27 -12.24 -1.65 -14.60
N GLU A 28 -11.57 -1.87 -15.74
CA GLU A 28 -10.84 -0.83 -16.46
C GLU A 28 -11.67 0.43 -16.77
N ARG A 29 -12.97 0.25 -17.07
CA ARG A 29 -13.87 1.37 -17.39
C ARG A 29 -14.04 2.32 -16.20
N GLU A 30 -14.37 1.77 -15.04
CA GLU A 30 -14.54 2.50 -13.78
C GLU A 30 -13.20 3.04 -13.29
N TYR A 31 -12.12 2.28 -13.47
CA TYR A 31 -10.77 2.71 -13.08
C TYR A 31 -10.36 3.97 -13.84
N LYS A 32 -10.67 4.11 -15.14
CA LYS A 32 -10.40 5.34 -15.90
C LYS A 32 -11.12 6.56 -15.31
N LEU A 33 -12.32 6.39 -14.77
CA LEU A 33 -13.06 7.46 -14.08
C LEU A 33 -12.42 7.79 -12.73
N ILE A 34 -12.11 6.77 -11.92
CA ILE A 34 -11.51 6.94 -10.60
C ILE A 34 -10.11 7.54 -10.69
N ARG A 35 -9.33 7.16 -11.70
CA ARG A 35 -8.01 7.75 -11.98
C ARG A 35 -8.11 9.25 -12.25
N GLN A 36 -9.19 9.73 -12.87
CA GLN A 36 -9.41 11.17 -13.06
C GLN A 36 -9.75 11.91 -11.76
N LEU A 37 -10.18 11.20 -10.73
CA LEU A 37 -10.40 11.76 -9.39
C LEU A 37 -9.10 11.88 -8.60
N ARG A 38 -8.01 11.22 -9.00
CA ARG A 38 -6.74 11.30 -8.27
C ARG A 38 -5.71 12.05 -9.08
N GLU A 39 -5.09 13.02 -8.44
CA GLU A 39 -3.93 13.71 -8.99
C GLU A 39 -2.88 13.84 -7.89
N LYS A 40 -1.70 13.26 -8.14
CA LYS A 40 -0.65 13.07 -7.13
C LYS A 40 -1.22 12.30 -5.93
N GLU A 41 -1.09 12.84 -4.72
CA GLU A 41 -1.58 12.19 -3.49
C GLU A 41 -3.04 12.56 -3.14
N HIS A 42 -3.67 13.44 -3.92
CA HIS A 42 -4.95 14.06 -3.57
C HIS A 42 -6.13 13.45 -4.31
N THR A 43 -7.22 13.22 -3.57
CA THR A 43 -8.52 12.80 -4.12
C THR A 43 -9.40 14.04 -4.33
N PHE A 44 -9.84 14.23 -5.56
CA PHE A 44 -10.59 15.38 -6.05
C PHE A 44 -12.06 15.02 -6.28
N LEU A 45 -12.94 15.81 -5.71
CA LEU A 45 -14.38 15.64 -5.78
C LEU A 45 -15.06 17.00 -5.94
N GLU A 46 -16.27 17.02 -6.50
CA GLU A 46 -17.11 18.20 -6.41
C GLU A 46 -17.34 18.58 -4.93
N ARG A 47 -17.23 19.87 -4.58
CA ARG A 47 -17.37 20.36 -3.20
C ARG A 47 -18.61 19.80 -2.50
N ARG A 48 -19.74 19.73 -3.20
CA ARG A 48 -21.01 19.20 -2.67
C ARG A 48 -20.98 17.72 -2.28
N CYS A 49 -20.04 16.94 -2.81
CA CYS A 49 -19.94 15.50 -2.61
C CYS A 49 -18.98 15.13 -1.46
N ILE A 50 -18.25 16.08 -0.90
CA ILE A 50 -17.27 15.82 0.15
C ILE A 50 -17.98 15.71 1.52
N PRO A 51 -17.87 14.56 2.22
CA PRO A 51 -18.48 14.39 3.53
C PRO A 51 -17.98 15.45 4.54
N GLY A 52 -18.89 16.01 5.33
CA GLY A 52 -18.55 16.97 6.39
C GLY A 52 -18.35 18.43 5.95
N MET A 53 -18.40 18.75 4.66
CA MET A 53 -18.25 20.13 4.17
C MET A 53 -19.50 21.01 4.34
N THR A 54 -20.67 20.42 4.59
CA THR A 54 -21.93 21.14 4.85
C THR A 54 -22.01 21.76 6.24
N ASP A 55 -21.13 21.34 7.18
CA ASP A 55 -21.23 21.64 8.60
C ASP A 55 -20.03 22.45 9.15
N CYS A 56 -19.25 23.09 8.26
CA CYS A 56 -18.03 23.82 8.61
C CYS A 56 -18.26 25.14 9.39
N GLY A 57 -19.36 25.26 10.14
CA GLY A 57 -19.59 26.31 11.13
C GLY A 57 -19.41 27.75 10.62
N GLY A 58 -19.69 28.01 9.34
CA GLY A 58 -19.50 29.33 8.72
C GLY A 58 -18.05 29.73 8.41
N ARG A 59 -17.09 28.79 8.47
CA ARG A 59 -15.71 29.06 8.00
C ARG A 59 -15.67 29.12 6.47
N VAL A 60 -15.09 30.18 5.94
CA VAL A 60 -14.83 30.32 4.51
C VAL A 60 -13.74 29.32 4.11
N ILE A 61 -14.12 28.35 3.27
CA ILE A 61 -13.18 27.36 2.76
C ILE A 61 -12.57 27.94 1.49
N THR A 62 -11.24 28.02 1.45
CA THR A 62 -10.52 28.61 0.30
C THR A 62 -9.52 27.64 -0.28
N CYS A 63 -9.28 27.78 -1.58
CA CYS A 63 -8.16 27.15 -2.25
C CYS A 63 -6.85 27.77 -1.75
N ILE A 64 -5.88 26.96 -1.31
CA ILE A 64 -4.59 27.46 -0.82
C ILE A 64 -3.77 28.21 -1.87
N VAL A 65 -4.03 27.96 -3.17
CA VAL A 65 -3.25 28.54 -4.27
C VAL A 65 -3.90 29.81 -4.80
N CYS A 66 -5.17 29.76 -5.22
CA CYS A 66 -5.86 30.94 -5.76
C CYS A 66 -6.53 31.82 -4.71
N ILE A 67 -6.65 31.34 -3.45
CA ILE A 67 -7.27 32.07 -2.32
C ILE A 67 -8.78 32.35 -2.56
N GLU A 68 -9.36 31.76 -3.61
CA GLU A 68 -10.79 31.87 -3.90
C GLU A 68 -11.59 30.80 -3.15
N GLU A 69 -12.83 31.14 -2.80
CA GLU A 69 -13.80 30.17 -2.30
C GLU A 69 -14.37 29.36 -3.48
N PRO A 70 -14.19 28.02 -3.51
CA PRO A 70 -14.69 27.19 -4.59
C PRO A 70 -16.21 27.08 -4.57
N SER A 71 -16.85 27.12 -5.72
CA SER A 71 -18.30 26.90 -5.88
C SER A 71 -18.69 25.46 -5.49
N PRO A 72 -19.98 25.17 -5.21
CA PRO A 72 -20.43 23.81 -4.91
C PRO A 72 -20.13 22.77 -6.00
N GLU A 73 -20.04 23.20 -7.26
CA GLU A 73 -19.72 22.39 -8.44
C GLU A 73 -18.21 22.30 -8.71
N ASP A 74 -17.39 23.10 -8.04
CA ASP A 74 -15.94 23.07 -8.26
C ASP A 74 -15.33 21.77 -7.70
N THR A 75 -14.42 21.20 -8.48
CA THR A 75 -13.68 19.99 -8.13
C THR A 75 -12.46 20.34 -7.28
N ILE A 76 -12.47 19.89 -6.03
CA ILE A 76 -11.49 20.24 -5.00
C ILE A 76 -11.04 19.02 -4.22
N SER A 77 -9.88 19.13 -3.56
CA SER A 77 -9.39 18.16 -2.58
C SER A 77 -9.10 18.86 -1.25
N PRO A 78 -9.70 18.45 -0.13
CA PRO A 78 -9.33 18.94 1.20
C PRO A 78 -7.91 18.54 1.58
N LEU A 79 -7.14 19.43 2.22
CA LEU A 79 -5.75 19.13 2.59
C LEU A 79 -5.60 18.43 3.96
N CYS A 80 -6.63 18.49 4.81
CA CYS A 80 -6.65 17.87 6.14
C CYS A 80 -8.10 17.64 6.59
N ARG A 81 -8.29 16.81 7.63
CA ARG A 81 -9.62 16.46 8.15
C ARG A 81 -10.42 17.67 8.64
N ASP A 82 -9.75 18.66 9.23
CA ASP A 82 -10.38 19.90 9.71
C ASP A 82 -10.69 20.89 8.58
N VAL A 83 -10.34 20.54 7.33
CA VAL A 83 -10.57 21.34 6.12
C VAL A 83 -10.09 22.79 6.27
N HIS A 84 -8.89 23.01 6.83
CA HIS A 84 -8.28 24.34 6.93
C HIS A 84 -8.15 25.01 5.55
N TYR A 85 -7.76 24.21 4.56
CA TYR A 85 -7.69 24.60 3.16
C TYR A 85 -8.08 23.43 2.27
N VAL A 86 -8.46 23.78 1.05
CA VAL A 86 -8.61 22.86 -0.06
C VAL A 86 -7.63 23.24 -1.17
N ILE A 87 -7.48 22.37 -2.17
CA ILE A 87 -6.84 22.70 -3.43
C ILE A 87 -7.81 22.41 -4.57
N CYS A 88 -8.00 23.38 -5.47
CA CYS A 88 -8.79 23.19 -6.68
C CYS A 88 -8.02 22.37 -7.70
N LYS A 89 -8.72 21.51 -8.45
CA LYS A 89 -8.09 20.66 -9.48
C LYS A 89 -7.29 21.48 -10.50
N LYS A 90 -7.86 22.60 -10.97
CA LYS A 90 -7.19 23.56 -11.88
C LYS A 90 -5.86 24.11 -11.33
N CYS A 91 -5.77 24.29 -10.01
CA CYS A 91 -4.53 24.74 -9.37
C CYS A 91 -3.53 23.59 -9.23
N MET A 92 -4.01 22.39 -8.92
CA MET A 92 -3.15 21.19 -8.82
C MET A 92 -2.46 20.85 -10.14
N GLU A 93 -3.19 20.93 -11.25
CA GLU A 93 -2.67 20.67 -12.60
C GLU A 93 -1.55 21.66 -13.00
N LYS A 94 -1.57 22.87 -12.44
CA LYS A 94 -0.55 23.91 -12.68
C LYS A 94 0.63 23.82 -11.70
N GLU A 95 0.47 23.08 -10.61
CA GLU A 95 1.47 23.03 -9.54
C GLU A 95 2.62 22.08 -9.94
N SER A 96 3.85 22.60 -9.99
CA SER A 96 5.03 21.79 -10.33
C SER A 96 5.55 20.98 -9.15
N LYS A 97 5.14 21.30 -7.91
CA LYS A 97 5.53 20.55 -6.72
C LYS A 97 4.75 19.24 -6.59
N THR A 98 5.40 18.23 -6.04
CA THR A 98 4.88 16.87 -5.88
C THR A 98 3.74 16.74 -4.86
N ALA A 99 3.65 17.62 -3.86
CA ALA A 99 2.57 17.61 -2.88
C ALA A 99 2.29 19.02 -2.33
N VAL A 100 0.99 19.34 -2.15
CA VAL A 100 0.53 20.57 -1.52
C VAL A 100 0.00 20.21 -0.14
N GLU A 101 0.66 20.70 0.90
CA GLU A 101 0.36 20.33 2.29
C GLU A 101 -0.41 21.44 3.02
N CYS A 102 -1.22 21.03 4.00
CA CYS A 102 -1.88 21.96 4.89
C CYS A 102 -0.85 22.66 5.81
N PRO A 103 -0.74 24.01 5.81
CA PRO A 103 0.23 24.74 6.63
C PRO A 103 0.01 24.56 8.14
N PHE A 104 -1.23 24.28 8.55
CA PHE A 104 -1.60 24.10 9.96
C PHE A 104 -1.42 22.67 10.47
N CYS A 105 -1.19 21.70 9.58
CA CYS A 105 -1.14 20.28 9.93
C CYS A 105 0.12 19.61 9.39
N GLN A 106 1.23 20.35 9.29
CA GLN A 106 2.49 19.84 8.76
C GLN A 106 3.08 18.69 9.58
N GLU A 107 2.78 18.62 10.87
CA GLU A 107 3.20 17.51 11.75
C GLU A 107 2.34 16.24 11.56
N LYS A 108 1.20 16.35 10.87
CA LYS A 108 0.22 15.26 10.67
C LYS A 108 0.21 14.71 9.25
N LYS A 109 1.38 14.61 8.59
CA LYS A 109 1.46 14.17 7.18
C LYS A 109 0.87 12.78 6.97
N SER A 110 1.17 11.84 7.87
CA SER A 110 0.61 10.49 7.88
C SER A 110 -0.92 10.54 7.95
N ASP A 111 -1.47 11.32 8.88
CA ASP A 111 -2.91 11.40 9.10
C ASP A 111 -3.61 12.07 7.91
N ASN A 112 -2.99 13.08 7.30
CA ASN A 112 -3.54 13.73 6.10
C ASN A 112 -3.55 12.78 4.90
N LYS A 113 -2.53 11.92 4.76
CA LYS A 113 -2.49 10.88 3.73
C LYS A 113 -3.57 9.83 3.98
N ALA A 114 -3.69 9.33 5.21
CA ALA A 114 -4.78 8.43 5.59
C ALA A 114 -6.16 9.04 5.33
N PHE A 115 -6.32 10.33 5.60
CA PHE A 115 -7.55 11.06 5.31
C PHE A 115 -7.88 11.11 3.80
N GLN A 116 -6.88 11.23 2.90
CA GLN A 116 -7.13 11.11 1.46
C GLN A 116 -7.62 9.71 1.05
N GLU A 117 -7.12 8.67 1.70
CA GLU A 117 -7.57 7.29 1.50
C GLU A 117 -8.99 7.08 2.03
N GLU A 118 -9.36 7.69 3.15
CA GLU A 118 -10.74 7.69 3.67
C GLU A 118 -11.72 8.38 2.71
N ILE A 119 -11.32 9.51 2.12
CA ILE A 119 -12.15 10.19 1.10
C ILE A 119 -12.37 9.25 -0.08
N LEU A 120 -11.31 8.59 -0.55
CA LEU A 120 -11.40 7.64 -1.65
C LEU A 120 -12.29 6.45 -1.30
N ASP A 121 -12.16 5.89 -0.09
CA ASP A 121 -13.00 4.81 0.42
C ASP A 121 -14.49 5.20 0.45
N ALA A 122 -14.79 6.40 0.95
CA ALA A 122 -16.15 6.91 1.01
C ALA A 122 -16.76 7.09 -0.40
N VAL A 123 -15.97 7.51 -1.37
CA VAL A 123 -16.40 7.65 -2.76
C VAL A 123 -16.70 6.29 -3.38
N LEU A 124 -15.75 5.36 -3.28
CA LEU A 124 -15.90 4.01 -3.84
C LEU A 124 -17.06 3.25 -3.20
N SER A 125 -17.25 3.41 -1.88
CA SER A 125 -18.38 2.83 -1.14
C SER A 125 -19.74 3.42 -1.52
N ARG A 126 -19.79 4.60 -2.16
CA ARG A 126 -21.05 5.21 -2.64
C ARG A 126 -21.36 4.84 -4.09
N MET A 127 -20.37 4.41 -4.85
CA MET A 127 -20.58 3.92 -6.20
C MET A 127 -21.38 2.61 -6.15
N PRO A 128 -22.19 2.28 -7.17
CA PRO A 128 -22.83 0.97 -7.26
C PRO A 128 -21.77 -0.12 -7.27
N HIS A 129 -21.80 -0.99 -6.26
CA HIS A 129 -20.83 -2.07 -6.10
C HIS A 129 -21.49 -3.32 -5.55
N GLN A 130 -20.88 -4.47 -5.78
CA GLN A 130 -21.25 -5.72 -5.12
C GLN A 130 -20.25 -6.02 -4.01
N THR A 131 -20.73 -6.45 -2.83
CA THR A 131 -19.85 -6.83 -1.73
C THR A 131 -19.56 -8.33 -1.79
N LEU A 132 -18.28 -8.69 -1.86
CA LEU A 132 -17.84 -10.08 -1.90
C LEU A 132 -17.67 -10.64 -0.48
N PRO A 133 -18.16 -11.87 -0.18
CA PRO A 133 -17.93 -12.51 1.11
C PRO A 133 -16.51 -13.06 1.27
N SER A 134 -15.88 -13.43 0.15
CA SER A 134 -14.49 -13.88 0.06
C SER A 134 -13.99 -13.68 -1.38
N LEU A 135 -12.68 -13.73 -1.57
CA LEU A 135 -12.03 -13.58 -2.87
C LEU A 135 -10.96 -14.65 -3.07
N GLU A 136 -11.03 -15.39 -4.17
CA GLU A 136 -9.91 -16.23 -4.63
C GLU A 136 -9.18 -15.48 -5.74
N ILE A 137 -7.89 -15.21 -5.54
CA ILE A 137 -7.08 -14.54 -6.57
C ILE A 137 -6.55 -15.60 -7.52
N GLY A 138 -6.71 -15.35 -8.82
CA GLY A 138 -6.15 -16.19 -9.87
C GLY A 138 -5.71 -15.33 -11.05
N PRO A 139 -4.69 -15.74 -11.82
CA PRO A 139 -4.06 -14.89 -12.84
C PRO A 139 -5.00 -14.48 -13.99
N ASN A 140 -6.06 -15.26 -14.23
CA ASN A 140 -7.04 -15.00 -15.28
C ASN A 140 -8.34 -14.37 -14.75
N MET A 141 -8.36 -13.90 -13.50
CA MET A 141 -9.57 -13.30 -12.93
C MET A 141 -9.87 -11.94 -13.56
N SER A 142 -11.16 -11.64 -13.72
CA SER A 142 -11.61 -10.30 -14.10
C SER A 142 -12.96 -9.98 -13.48
N VAL A 143 -13.19 -8.71 -13.16
CA VAL A 143 -14.49 -8.22 -12.70
C VAL A 143 -15.14 -7.32 -13.75
N GLU A 144 -16.44 -7.50 -13.98
CA GLU A 144 -17.22 -6.67 -14.91
C GLU A 144 -17.85 -5.44 -14.24
N THR A 145 -18.00 -5.49 -12.92
CA THR A 145 -18.56 -4.40 -12.11
C THR A 145 -17.67 -4.16 -10.89
N LEU A 146 -17.79 -2.98 -10.29
CA LEU A 146 -17.06 -2.63 -9.07
C LEU A 146 -17.41 -3.62 -7.94
N MET A 147 -16.39 -4.29 -7.42
CA MET A 147 -16.53 -5.18 -6.26
C MET A 147 -15.87 -4.57 -5.04
N ARG A 148 -16.46 -4.77 -3.87
CA ARG A 148 -15.91 -4.38 -2.58
C ARG A 148 -15.68 -5.62 -1.71
N LEU A 149 -14.49 -5.73 -1.17
CA LEU A 149 -14.11 -6.73 -0.19
C LEU A 149 -13.71 -6.01 1.11
N PRO A 150 -14.51 -6.10 2.18
CA PRO A 150 -14.16 -5.58 3.49
C PRO A 150 -12.88 -6.25 4.04
N ARG A 151 -12.10 -5.53 4.85
CA ARG A 151 -10.85 -6.01 5.45
C ARG A 151 -10.94 -7.36 6.16
N GLU A 152 -12.05 -7.62 6.85
CA GLU A 152 -12.29 -8.85 7.63
C GLU A 152 -12.56 -10.08 6.75
N ASN A 153 -12.77 -9.88 5.45
CA ASN A 153 -13.13 -10.95 4.53
C ASN A 153 -11.88 -11.65 4.02
N LYS A 154 -12.06 -12.95 3.73
CA LYS A 154 -10.96 -13.83 3.35
C LYS A 154 -10.53 -13.62 1.91
N VAL A 155 -9.21 -13.62 1.70
CA VAL A 155 -8.57 -13.71 0.39
C VAL A 155 -7.75 -14.99 0.33
N SER A 156 -8.06 -15.86 -0.62
CA SER A 156 -7.36 -17.13 -0.82
C SER A 156 -6.29 -17.02 -1.90
N LEU A 157 -5.08 -17.49 -1.58
CA LEU A 157 -3.93 -17.55 -2.48
C LEU A 157 -3.45 -18.99 -2.61
N ASN A 158 -3.38 -19.50 -3.84
CA ASN A 158 -3.03 -20.89 -4.12
C ASN A 158 -2.06 -21.01 -5.29
N ASN A 159 -0.79 -21.28 -4.99
CA ASN A 159 0.26 -21.52 -5.99
C ASN A 159 0.38 -20.39 -7.04
N LEU A 160 0.67 -19.17 -6.56
CA LEU A 160 0.68 -17.97 -7.39
C LEU A 160 2.04 -17.27 -7.38
N CYS A 161 2.35 -16.60 -8.48
CA CYS A 161 3.43 -15.61 -8.54
C CYS A 161 2.83 -14.22 -8.33
N LEU A 162 3.17 -13.53 -7.25
CA LEU A 162 2.63 -12.21 -6.90
C LEU A 162 3.74 -11.15 -6.87
N SER A 163 3.40 -9.93 -7.26
CA SER A 163 4.31 -8.82 -7.03
C SER A 163 4.38 -8.53 -5.53
N ASP A 164 5.56 -8.14 -5.04
CA ASP A 164 5.77 -7.77 -3.64
C ASP A 164 4.78 -6.71 -3.16
N ALA A 165 4.61 -5.63 -3.91
CA ALA A 165 3.66 -4.56 -3.59
C ALA A 165 2.22 -5.07 -3.41
N PHE A 166 1.80 -6.06 -4.23
CA PHE A 166 0.47 -6.64 -4.13
C PHE A 166 0.34 -7.58 -2.94
N PHE A 167 1.33 -8.46 -2.75
CA PHE A 167 1.36 -9.39 -1.63
C PHE A 167 1.36 -8.67 -0.28
N PHE A 168 2.21 -7.66 -0.09
CA PHE A 168 2.29 -6.93 1.19
C PHE A 168 1.04 -6.11 1.47
N LYS A 169 0.35 -5.59 0.44
CA LYS A 169 -0.95 -4.94 0.61
C LYS A 169 -2.05 -5.91 1.00
N LEU A 170 -2.10 -7.10 0.39
CA LEU A 170 -3.02 -8.15 0.82
C LEU A 170 -2.72 -8.60 2.26
N LEU A 171 -1.44 -8.79 2.58
CA LEU A 171 -0.98 -9.23 3.91
C LEU A 171 -1.35 -8.25 5.02
N SER A 172 -1.39 -6.95 4.73
CA SER A 172 -1.68 -5.90 5.71
C SER A 172 -3.15 -5.49 5.78
N LYS A 173 -3.90 -5.62 4.67
CA LYS A 173 -5.27 -5.09 4.52
C LYS A 173 -6.36 -6.16 4.38
N THR A 174 -6.02 -7.45 4.39
CA THR A 174 -7.01 -8.53 4.24
C THR A 174 -6.69 -9.72 5.16
N VAL A 175 -7.66 -10.59 5.40
CA VAL A 175 -7.43 -11.91 6.01
C VAL A 175 -6.94 -12.87 4.92
N LEU A 176 -5.66 -13.23 4.94
CA LEU A 176 -5.05 -14.09 3.93
C LEU A 176 -5.14 -15.58 4.30
N GLU A 177 -5.58 -16.40 3.36
CA GLU A 177 -5.51 -17.86 3.43
C GLU A 177 -4.58 -18.39 2.34
N VAL A 178 -3.39 -18.83 2.74
CA VAL A 178 -2.38 -19.36 1.83
C VAL A 178 -2.33 -20.87 1.93
N THR A 179 -2.72 -21.56 0.85
CA THR A 179 -2.81 -23.03 0.85
C THR A 179 -1.54 -23.71 0.35
N ASN A 180 -0.84 -23.10 -0.60
CA ASN A 180 0.36 -23.63 -1.26
C ASN A 180 1.47 -22.56 -1.34
N SER A 181 2.55 -22.84 -2.06
CA SER A 181 3.66 -21.89 -2.20
C SER A 181 3.26 -20.61 -2.93
N ILE A 182 3.80 -19.48 -2.49
CA ILE A 182 3.72 -18.18 -3.15
C ILE A 182 5.12 -17.80 -3.61
N THR A 183 5.23 -17.35 -4.86
CA THR A 183 6.47 -16.77 -5.38
C THR A 183 6.34 -15.26 -5.47
N LEU A 184 7.24 -14.51 -4.84
CA LEU A 184 7.28 -13.05 -4.89
C LEU A 184 8.26 -12.57 -5.94
N PHE A 185 7.84 -11.58 -6.73
CA PHE A 185 8.70 -10.83 -7.62
C PHE A 185 8.61 -9.33 -7.35
N ALA A 186 9.63 -8.58 -7.71
CA ALA A 186 9.62 -7.13 -7.54
C ALA A 186 8.60 -6.46 -8.47
N HIS A 187 7.74 -5.62 -7.92
CA HIS A 187 6.66 -4.96 -8.65
C HIS A 187 7.18 -4.01 -9.71
N ASP A 188 6.55 -4.06 -10.88
CA ASP A 188 6.80 -3.20 -12.03
C ASP A 188 5.44 -2.80 -12.60
N ASN A 189 5.20 -1.49 -12.78
CA ASN A 189 3.94 -0.97 -13.34
C ASN A 189 3.66 -1.45 -14.79
N SER A 190 4.64 -2.04 -15.46
CA SER A 190 4.48 -2.65 -16.79
C SER A 190 3.93 -4.08 -16.75
N LEU A 191 3.94 -4.74 -15.59
CA LEU A 191 3.51 -6.12 -15.42
C LEU A 191 2.23 -6.20 -14.58
N ASP A 192 1.45 -7.27 -14.83
CA ASP A 192 0.35 -7.62 -13.93
C ASP A 192 0.89 -8.06 -12.57
N CYS A 193 0.13 -7.78 -11.51
CA CYS A 193 0.51 -8.04 -10.12
C CYS A 193 0.38 -9.51 -9.71
N CYS A 194 -0.19 -10.35 -10.57
CA CYS A 194 -0.29 -11.80 -10.41
C CYS A 194 0.01 -12.48 -11.75
N LEU A 195 0.87 -13.51 -11.75
CA LEU A 195 1.29 -14.25 -12.94
C LEU A 195 1.13 -15.76 -12.71
N GLU A 196 0.90 -16.50 -13.80
CA GLU A 196 0.94 -17.98 -13.77
C GLU A 196 2.37 -18.49 -13.55
N GLU A 197 3.34 -17.91 -14.25
CA GLU A 197 4.75 -18.26 -14.14
C GLU A 197 5.63 -17.02 -14.37
N ILE A 198 6.78 -16.95 -13.69
CA ILE A 198 7.76 -15.88 -13.91
C ILE A 198 8.72 -16.32 -15.01
N ASP A 199 8.60 -15.71 -16.17
CA ASP A 199 9.46 -15.99 -17.31
C ASP A 199 10.92 -15.54 -17.03
N ALA A 200 11.90 -16.43 -17.24
CA ALA A 200 13.31 -16.18 -16.92
C ALA A 200 13.95 -14.99 -17.67
N ARG A 201 13.27 -14.49 -18.70
CA ARG A 201 13.69 -13.40 -19.59
C ARG A 201 13.18 -12.02 -19.20
N THR A 202 12.33 -11.89 -18.19
CA THR A 202 11.95 -10.58 -17.66
C THR A 202 13.23 -9.89 -17.17
N ASN A 203 13.52 -8.70 -17.69
CA ASN A 203 14.66 -7.89 -17.25
C ASN A 203 14.47 -7.59 -15.75
N LYS A 204 15.08 -8.44 -14.91
CA LYS A 204 14.91 -8.55 -13.46
C LYS A 204 14.64 -7.19 -12.79
N PRO A 205 13.41 -6.91 -12.33
CA PRO A 205 13.23 -5.87 -11.33
C PRO A 205 14.08 -6.25 -10.10
N THR A 206 14.85 -5.27 -9.61
CA THR A 206 16.11 -5.54 -8.91
C THR A 206 15.91 -5.72 -7.40
N SER A 207 14.82 -5.20 -6.84
CA SER A 207 14.63 -5.11 -5.40
C SER A 207 13.19 -5.34 -4.98
N ILE A 208 12.94 -6.26 -4.05
CA ILE A 208 11.69 -6.33 -3.29
C ILE A 208 11.73 -5.25 -2.20
N HIS A 209 10.68 -4.46 -2.07
CA HIS A 209 10.58 -3.41 -1.05
C HIS A 209 9.51 -3.72 -0.01
N ILE A 210 9.85 -3.53 1.27
CA ILE A 210 8.96 -3.71 2.40
C ILE A 210 8.93 -2.41 3.17
N GLY A 211 7.77 -1.75 3.11
CA GLY A 211 7.53 -0.43 3.68
C GLY A 211 7.24 -0.44 5.18
N GLU A 212 6.81 0.73 5.66
CA GLU A 212 6.31 0.94 7.02
C GLU A 212 4.80 0.61 7.09
N TYR A 213 4.36 0.10 8.22
CA TYR A 213 2.98 -0.26 8.50
C TYR A 213 2.43 0.43 9.76
N THR A 214 1.13 0.70 9.78
CA THR A 214 0.43 1.15 10.99
C THR A 214 0.32 0.02 12.02
N GLY A 215 -0.01 0.35 13.27
CA GLY A 215 -0.20 -0.66 14.33
C GLY A 215 -1.31 -1.68 14.01
N GLU A 216 -2.37 -1.25 13.33
CA GLU A 216 -3.47 -2.14 12.91
C GLU A 216 -3.03 -3.07 11.76
N GLU A 217 -2.30 -2.54 10.77
CA GLU A 217 -1.69 -3.35 9.72
C GLU A 217 -0.69 -4.36 10.28
N MET A 218 0.19 -3.96 11.19
CA MET A 218 1.14 -4.87 11.83
C MET A 218 0.44 -6.04 12.54
N LYS A 219 -0.65 -5.76 13.26
CA LYS A 219 -1.47 -6.81 13.89
C LYS A 219 -2.03 -7.77 12.84
N GLN A 220 -2.61 -7.26 11.76
CA GLN A 220 -3.15 -8.07 10.67
C GLN A 220 -2.06 -8.92 9.99
N ILE A 221 -0.89 -8.34 9.74
CA ILE A 221 0.25 -9.03 9.14
C ILE A 221 0.66 -10.21 10.01
N TYR A 222 0.77 -10.03 11.32
CA TYR A 222 1.19 -11.11 12.22
C TYR A 222 0.16 -12.23 12.30
N GLU A 223 -1.13 -11.91 12.39
CA GLU A 223 -2.20 -12.92 12.35
C GLU A 223 -2.17 -13.72 11.05
N ASN A 224 -1.94 -13.06 9.90
CA ASN A 224 -1.79 -13.74 8.63
C ASN A 224 -0.53 -14.63 8.62
N ILE A 225 0.63 -14.12 9.02
CA ILE A 225 1.89 -14.89 9.03
C ILE A 225 1.77 -16.13 9.93
N GLU A 226 1.15 -16.01 11.11
CA GLU A 226 0.99 -17.12 12.05
C GLU A 226 0.16 -18.28 11.48
N THR A 227 -0.81 -17.98 10.61
CA THR A 227 -1.68 -19.00 9.99
C THR A 227 -1.09 -19.57 8.70
N MET A 228 -0.05 -18.95 8.13
CA MET A 228 0.58 -19.40 6.90
C MET A 228 1.42 -20.67 7.12
N PRO A 229 1.42 -21.62 6.16
CA PRO A 229 2.36 -22.72 6.16
C PRO A 229 3.81 -22.24 6.19
N LYS A 230 4.69 -22.89 6.96
CA LYS A 230 6.11 -22.54 6.94
C LYS A 230 6.73 -22.81 5.58
N ASN A 231 7.72 -22.00 5.21
CA ASN A 231 8.53 -22.17 3.99
C ASN A 231 7.71 -22.16 2.70
N ASN A 232 6.53 -21.53 2.70
CA ASN A 232 5.68 -21.42 1.53
C ASN A 232 5.99 -20.17 0.69
N ILE A 233 6.79 -19.22 1.17
CA ILE A 233 7.15 -18.03 0.40
C ILE A 233 8.54 -18.20 -0.22
N GLN A 234 8.62 -18.02 -1.53
CA GLN A 234 9.88 -17.90 -2.27
C GLN A 234 10.01 -16.48 -2.82
N ALA A 235 11.12 -15.79 -2.53
CA ALA A 235 11.40 -14.46 -3.08
C ALA A 235 12.39 -14.55 -4.24
N ILE A 236 12.00 -14.07 -5.42
CA ILE A 236 12.86 -13.96 -6.60
C ILE A 236 13.30 -12.51 -6.77
N ALA A 237 14.40 -12.13 -6.11
CA ALA A 237 14.95 -10.78 -6.16
C ALA A 237 16.48 -10.77 -6.09
N LYS A 238 17.11 -9.70 -6.60
CA LYS A 238 18.55 -9.48 -6.37
C LYS A 238 18.79 -8.82 -5.02
N GLU A 239 17.88 -7.93 -4.63
CA GLU A 239 17.93 -7.20 -3.37
C GLU A 239 16.57 -7.31 -2.65
N ILE A 240 16.61 -7.35 -1.32
CA ILE A 240 15.43 -7.10 -0.49
C ILE A 240 15.74 -5.87 0.36
N HIS A 241 14.86 -4.87 0.32
CA HIS A 241 14.99 -3.64 1.07
C HIS A 241 13.80 -3.47 2.03
N ALA A 242 14.05 -3.57 3.33
CA ALA A 242 13.03 -3.34 4.36
C ALA A 242 13.34 -2.08 5.18
N VAL A 243 12.31 -1.27 5.41
CA VAL A 243 12.40 -0.04 6.20
C VAL A 243 11.56 -0.12 7.48
N GLU A 244 12.03 0.50 8.55
CA GLU A 244 11.32 0.63 9.83
C GLU A 244 10.73 -0.70 10.34
N ASN A 245 9.45 -0.75 10.70
CA ASN A 245 8.79 -1.97 11.17
C ASN A 245 8.53 -3.01 10.05
N GLY A 246 8.73 -2.64 8.78
CA GLY A 246 8.83 -3.59 7.68
C GLY A 246 9.97 -4.59 7.85
N ILE A 247 11.01 -4.23 8.63
CA ILE A 247 12.06 -5.16 9.04
C ILE A 247 11.46 -6.32 9.86
N CYS A 248 10.57 -6.05 10.82
CA CYS A 248 9.94 -7.10 11.63
C CYS A 248 9.09 -8.04 10.77
N VAL A 249 8.36 -7.48 9.80
CA VAL A 249 7.55 -8.23 8.83
C VAL A 249 8.44 -9.17 8.01
N LEU A 250 9.54 -8.67 7.45
CA LEU A 250 10.51 -9.47 6.71
C LEU A 250 11.06 -10.63 7.56
N LEU A 251 11.50 -10.34 8.79
CA LEU A 251 12.11 -11.32 9.67
C LEU A 251 11.15 -12.45 10.04
N LYS A 252 9.87 -12.14 10.26
CA LYS A 252 8.83 -13.15 10.56
C LYS A 252 8.42 -13.96 9.34
N LEU A 253 8.28 -13.32 8.17
CA LEU A 253 7.94 -14.02 6.92
C LEU A 253 9.02 -15.01 6.48
N LEU A 254 10.28 -14.66 6.71
CA LEU A 254 11.41 -15.49 6.30
C LEU A 254 11.92 -16.42 7.41
N ASP A 255 11.20 -16.53 8.53
CA ASP A 255 11.55 -17.48 9.58
C ASP A 255 11.38 -18.93 9.06
N GLY A 256 12.50 -19.50 8.61
CA GLY A 256 12.58 -20.83 8.02
C GLY A 256 12.69 -20.87 6.48
N ALA A 257 12.57 -19.73 5.79
CA ALA A 257 12.61 -19.71 4.33
C ALA A 257 13.91 -20.32 3.78
N ASP A 258 13.77 -21.25 2.84
CA ASP A 258 14.90 -21.83 2.12
C ASP A 258 15.13 -21.03 0.84
N GLY A 259 16.01 -20.04 0.93
CA GLY A 259 16.27 -19.13 -0.18
C GLY A 259 17.63 -18.47 -0.08
N TYR A 260 18.19 -18.14 -1.24
CA TYR A 260 19.41 -17.35 -1.37
C TYR A 260 19.03 -15.91 -1.70
N ILE A 261 19.33 -14.99 -0.78
CA ILE A 261 19.14 -13.55 -0.97
C ILE A 261 20.50 -12.93 -1.28
N PRO A 262 20.75 -12.40 -2.48
CA PRO A 262 22.06 -11.83 -2.79
C PRO A 262 22.33 -10.59 -1.92
N ASP A 263 21.42 -9.63 -1.89
CA ASP A 263 21.60 -8.37 -1.16
C ASP A 263 20.42 -8.12 -0.21
N LEU A 264 20.71 -7.80 1.06
CA LEU A 264 19.72 -7.41 2.05
C LEU A 264 20.05 -6.03 2.60
N LEU A 265 19.13 -5.09 2.46
CA LEU A 265 19.19 -3.75 3.02
C LEU A 265 18.12 -3.58 4.11
N LEU A 266 18.56 -3.31 5.33
CA LEU A 266 17.67 -2.97 6.45
C LEU A 266 17.95 -1.53 6.90
N GLU A 267 16.94 -0.69 6.89
CA GLU A 267 17.05 0.71 7.28
C GLU A 267 16.00 1.07 8.32
N SER A 268 16.41 1.61 9.46
CA SER A 268 15.47 2.14 10.44
C SER A 268 16.06 3.38 11.09
N PRO A 269 15.47 4.57 10.88
CA PRO A 269 15.90 5.78 11.57
C PRO A 269 15.49 5.83 13.05
N LYS A 270 14.57 4.96 13.52
CA LYS A 270 14.04 4.98 14.89
C LYS A 270 14.35 3.69 15.65
N GLU A 271 14.78 3.81 16.91
CA GLU A 271 15.08 2.65 17.75
C GLU A 271 13.83 1.84 18.13
N GLU A 272 12.67 2.50 18.20
CA GLU A 272 11.39 1.89 18.58
C GLU A 272 11.03 0.68 17.71
N CYS A 273 11.28 0.77 16.40
CA CYS A 273 11.03 -0.32 15.45
C CYS A 273 11.93 -1.53 15.69
N ILE A 274 13.15 -1.33 16.20
CA ILE A 274 14.14 -2.39 16.39
C ILE A 274 13.99 -3.09 17.75
N LYS A 275 13.40 -2.41 18.75
CA LYS A 275 13.19 -2.98 20.10
C LYS A 275 12.41 -4.30 20.09
N GLU A 276 11.43 -4.43 19.21
CA GLU A 276 10.68 -5.68 19.04
C GLU A 276 11.59 -6.85 18.64
N ILE A 277 12.48 -6.62 17.67
CA ILE A 277 13.44 -7.61 17.16
C ILE A 277 14.41 -8.03 18.28
N LEU A 278 14.90 -7.06 19.05
CA LEU A 278 15.85 -7.32 20.14
C LEU A 278 15.21 -8.08 21.30
N GLY A 279 13.94 -7.81 21.61
CA GLY A 279 13.18 -8.46 22.67
C GLY A 279 12.74 -9.89 22.34
N THR A 280 12.77 -10.28 21.06
CA THR A 280 12.33 -11.62 20.62
C THR A 280 13.52 -12.59 20.54
N GLU A 281 13.33 -13.86 20.92
CA GLU A 281 14.31 -14.95 20.70
C GLU A 281 14.28 -15.44 19.24
N SER A 282 14.16 -14.54 18.27
CA SER A 282 14.18 -14.90 16.86
C SER A 282 15.60 -15.26 16.44
N ASN A 283 15.80 -16.52 16.03
CA ASN A 283 17.04 -16.97 15.44
C ASN A 283 17.09 -16.53 13.97
N LEU A 284 17.84 -15.47 13.67
CA LEU A 284 18.02 -14.92 12.32
C LEU A 284 18.91 -15.80 11.43
N SER A 285 18.77 -17.11 11.52
CA SER A 285 19.61 -18.13 10.87
C SER A 285 19.66 -18.00 9.34
N TRP A 286 18.61 -17.45 8.72
CA TRP A 286 18.57 -17.19 7.28
C TRP A 286 19.47 -16.02 6.86
N VAL A 287 19.82 -15.09 7.76
CA VAL A 287 20.70 -13.96 7.45
C VAL A 287 22.11 -14.45 7.09
N GLY A 288 22.54 -15.60 7.64
CA GLY A 288 23.79 -16.27 7.23
C GLY A 288 23.80 -16.74 5.76
N LYS A 289 22.65 -16.79 5.08
CA LYS A 289 22.53 -17.11 3.65
C LYS A 289 22.55 -15.87 2.75
N VAL A 290 22.67 -14.67 3.32
CA VAL A 290 22.74 -13.41 2.58
C VAL A 290 24.17 -13.15 2.11
N LYS A 291 24.37 -12.77 0.83
CA LYS A 291 25.72 -12.48 0.31
C LYS A 291 26.23 -11.09 0.74
N ARG A 292 25.38 -10.06 0.74
CA ARG A 292 25.71 -8.73 1.26
C ARG A 292 24.59 -8.22 2.16
N LEU A 293 24.94 -7.95 3.42
CA LEU A 293 24.05 -7.30 4.38
C LEU A 293 24.46 -5.83 4.54
N LYS A 294 23.52 -4.91 4.36
CA LYS A 294 23.69 -3.49 4.65
C LYS A 294 22.66 -3.08 5.71
N LEU A 295 23.16 -2.55 6.83
CA LEU A 295 22.35 -2.03 7.92
C LEU A 295 22.57 -0.52 8.02
N THR A 296 21.48 0.24 8.09
CA THR A 296 21.53 1.72 8.18
C THR A 296 20.74 2.20 9.39
N GLY A 297 21.27 3.20 10.10
CA GLY A 297 20.61 3.80 11.26
C GLY A 297 20.54 2.85 12.47
N CYS A 298 19.39 2.83 13.14
CA CYS A 298 19.11 1.95 14.27
C CYS A 298 19.11 0.46 13.91
N ALA A 299 18.96 0.10 12.63
CA ALA A 299 19.00 -1.31 12.18
C ALA A 299 20.34 -2.00 12.50
N ILE A 300 21.43 -1.25 12.71
CA ILE A 300 22.73 -1.78 13.15
C ILE A 300 22.61 -2.55 14.48
N GLN A 301 21.65 -2.19 15.32
CA GLN A 301 21.45 -2.86 16.62
C GLN A 301 21.02 -4.33 16.47
N ILE A 302 20.58 -4.77 15.29
CA ILE A 302 20.23 -6.17 15.01
C ILE A 302 21.49 -7.07 14.93
N LEU A 303 22.68 -6.50 14.67
CA LEU A 303 23.92 -7.28 14.50
C LEU A 303 24.19 -8.37 15.55
N PRO A 304 23.95 -8.17 16.85
CA PRO A 304 24.18 -9.20 17.86
C PRO A 304 23.22 -10.41 17.78
N LYS A 305 22.13 -10.31 17.00
CA LYS A 305 21.12 -11.37 16.81
C LYS A 305 21.37 -12.20 15.53
N ILE A 306 22.32 -11.77 14.71
CA ILE A 306 22.72 -12.42 13.44
C ILE A 306 23.94 -13.31 13.71
#